data_AF-A0A5V0B780-F1
#
_entry.id   AF-A0A5V0B780-F1
#
_cell.length_a   1.000
_cell.length_b   1.000
_cell.length_c   1.000
_cell.angle_alpha   90.00
_cell.angle_beta   90.00
_cell.angle_gamma   90.00
#
_symmetry.space_group_name_H-M   'P 1'
#
loop_
_entity.id
_entity.type
_entity.pdbx_description
1 polymer ?
#
loop_
_entity_poly.entity_id
_entity_poly.type
_entity_poly.pdbx_seq_one_letter_code
_entity_poly.pdbx_strand_id
1 'polypeptide(L)'
;MLNIRPFTWFSRTQQRYNVKDKNSASFGENCSERANLCSFRSIREGCHEVNIQFTLSGQDSDELVKLGCYNSQDIIRDLCNICTLLANKLIIQATAISHLCKEVNARLTQDIDSYVASRVNAVLDDVRNEKQKNIPSKVRAELVRTAMIKGGYGKIVEGKSEEKLLSFARPGLTAEINTLVDQMLPMNARVVNYLNTAIKPSICDLTYDAIVSHPEINQIHLQQECYTPVSEILSMVRLQAENWLDEGENGTLL
;
A
#
# COMPACT_ATOMS: atom_id res chain seq x y z
N MET A 1 8.95 -28.00 24.84
CA MET A 1 8.12 -26.84 25.19
C MET A 1 9.02 -25.64 25.32
N LEU A 2 9.07 -24.78 24.31
CA LEU A 2 9.82 -23.52 24.34
C LEU A 2 8.80 -22.38 24.50
N ASN A 3 8.95 -21.67 25.61
CA ASN A 3 8.03 -20.65 26.09
C ASN A 3 8.56 -19.29 25.60
N ILE A 4 8.03 -18.79 24.48
CA ILE A 4 8.41 -17.48 23.93
C ILE A 4 7.33 -16.49 24.34
N ARG A 5 7.70 -15.55 25.22
CA ARG A 5 6.85 -14.42 25.59
C ARG A 5 6.88 -13.36 24.47
N PRO A 6 5.76 -12.68 24.17
CA PRO A 6 5.76 -11.59 23.20
C PRO A 6 6.50 -10.36 23.75
N PHE A 7 7.39 -9.82 22.93
CA PHE A 7 8.14 -8.59 23.19
C PHE A 7 7.21 -7.40 22.88
N THR A 8 6.69 -6.71 23.90
CA THR A 8 5.99 -5.43 23.75
C THR A 8 6.95 -4.29 24.05
N TRP A 9 7.29 -3.51 23.02
CA TRP A 9 8.03 -2.26 23.18
C TRP A 9 7.04 -1.10 23.23
N PHE A 10 6.77 -0.60 24.43
CA PHE A 10 6.05 0.66 24.65
C PHE A 10 7.06 1.72 25.10
N SER A 11 7.38 2.68 24.23
CA SER A 11 8.09 3.89 24.63
C SER A 11 7.10 4.85 25.32
N ARG A 12 7.19 4.94 26.65
CA ARG A 12 6.56 5.99 27.47
C ARG A 12 7.23 7.33 27.16
N THR A 13 6.48 8.29 26.61
CA THR A 13 6.77 9.71 26.80
C THR A 13 5.68 10.31 27.67
N GLN A 14 6.07 10.68 28.91
CA GLN A 14 5.24 11.44 29.84
C GLN A 14 4.90 12.81 29.24
N GLN A 15 3.62 13.17 29.20
CA GLN A 15 3.19 14.56 29.15
C GLN A 15 2.30 14.84 30.36
N ARG A 16 2.82 15.68 31.27
CA ARG A 16 2.06 16.32 32.35
C ARG A 16 1.51 17.62 31.80
N TYR A 17 0.20 17.81 31.75
CA TYR A 17 -0.38 19.15 31.76
C TYR A 17 -1.61 19.24 32.66
N ASN A 18 -1.62 20.37 33.37
CA ASN A 18 -2.46 20.74 34.49
C ASN A 18 -3.76 21.33 33.94
N VAL A 19 -4.91 20.70 34.19
CA VAL A 19 -6.21 21.22 33.74
C VAL A 19 -6.75 22.18 34.79
N LYS A 20 -6.88 23.46 34.44
CA LYS A 20 -7.80 24.38 35.11
C LYS A 20 -8.60 25.19 34.09
N ASP A 21 -9.88 25.28 34.45
CA ASP A 21 -10.94 26.22 34.06
C ASP A 21 -11.65 25.94 32.72
N LYS A 22 -12.89 25.45 32.70
CA LYS A 22 -14.21 25.94 33.21
C LYS A 22 -14.93 26.85 32.21
N ASN A 23 -16.09 26.34 31.76
CA ASN A 23 -17.31 27.07 31.38
C ASN A 23 -17.20 27.96 30.10
N SER A 24 -18.20 28.14 29.25
CA SER A 24 -19.58 27.69 29.10
C SER A 24 -20.11 28.33 27.81
N ALA A 25 -21.13 27.71 27.20
CA ALA A 25 -21.80 28.09 25.96
C ALA A 25 -22.27 29.56 25.83
N SER A 26 -22.45 30.04 24.59
CA SER A 26 -23.74 30.53 24.06
C SER A 26 -23.65 31.00 22.59
N PHE A 27 -24.80 30.95 21.92
CA PHE A 27 -25.08 30.99 20.47
C PHE A 27 -25.51 32.39 19.96
N GLY A 28 -25.43 32.59 18.63
CA GLY A 28 -26.22 33.54 17.81
C GLY A 28 -25.36 34.57 17.06
N GLU A 29 -25.52 34.93 15.78
CA GLU A 29 -26.48 34.64 14.69
C GLU A 29 -25.82 35.04 13.34
N ASN A 30 -26.19 34.34 12.26
CA ASN A 30 -26.19 34.69 10.82
C ASN A 30 -24.96 35.32 10.13
N CYS A 31 -24.33 34.56 9.22
CA CYS A 31 -24.19 34.90 7.78
C CYS A 31 -23.45 33.79 6.99
N SER A 32 -23.97 33.51 5.80
CA SER A 32 -23.43 32.82 4.61
C SER A 32 -22.04 32.16 4.63
N GLU A 33 -21.99 30.98 3.98
CA GLU A 33 -20.85 30.45 3.23
C GLU A 33 -19.56 30.17 4.01
N ARG A 34 -19.52 28.97 4.58
CA ARG A 34 -18.44 28.00 4.44
C ARG A 34 -18.91 26.75 5.16
N ALA A 35 -19.08 25.65 4.44
CA ALA A 35 -19.17 24.33 5.07
C ALA A 35 -17.85 24.11 5.82
N ASN A 36 -17.84 24.52 7.08
CA ASN A 36 -16.73 24.37 7.99
C ASN A 36 -16.70 22.88 8.37
N LEU A 37 -16.01 22.08 7.54
CA LEU A 37 -15.77 20.64 7.74
C LEU A 37 -14.99 20.32 9.03
N CYS A 38 -14.73 21.32 9.88
CA CYS A 38 -14.00 21.19 11.13
C CYS A 38 -14.84 20.71 12.33
N SER A 39 -16.15 20.50 12.22
CA SER A 39 -17.00 20.21 13.41
C SER A 39 -17.41 18.75 13.64
N PHE A 40 -16.70 17.75 13.10
CA PHE A 40 -16.91 16.33 13.48
C PHE A 40 -15.61 15.56 13.75
N ARG A 41 -14.54 16.26 14.16
CA ARG A 41 -13.32 15.61 14.66
C ARG A 41 -13.46 15.32 16.15
N SER A 42 -14.14 14.24 16.49
CA SER A 42 -13.63 13.37 17.56
C SER A 42 -12.48 12.59 16.94
N ILE A 43 -11.32 13.24 16.73
CA ILE A 43 -10.08 12.50 16.48
C ILE A 43 -9.80 11.84 17.81
N ARG A 44 -9.95 10.52 17.89
CA ARG A 44 -9.39 9.77 19.02
C ARG A 44 -7.91 10.15 19.10
N GLU A 45 -7.48 10.67 20.26
CA GLU A 45 -6.11 11.12 20.50
C GLU A 45 -5.13 9.96 20.22
N GLY A 46 -4.53 10.00 19.04
CA GLY A 46 -3.71 8.92 18.49
C GLY A 46 -3.70 8.88 16.96
N CYS A 47 -3.71 10.03 16.28
CA CYS A 47 -3.60 10.04 14.81
C CYS A 47 -2.18 9.58 14.43
N HIS A 48 -2.07 8.31 14.01
CA HIS A 48 -0.83 7.75 13.50
C HIS A 48 -0.65 8.19 12.04
N GLU A 49 -0.28 9.46 11.84
CA GLU A 49 0.04 9.96 10.51
C GLU A 49 1.19 9.15 9.92
N VAL A 50 1.00 8.70 8.68
CA VAL A 50 2.02 7.97 7.94
C VAL A 50 2.88 8.95 7.15
N ASN A 51 4.16 8.63 6.97
CA ASN A 51 5.08 9.39 6.14
C ASN A 51 5.80 8.43 5.19
N ILE A 52 5.51 8.56 3.90
CA ILE A 52 6.09 7.69 2.87
C ILE A 52 7.39 8.33 2.40
N GLN A 53 8.48 7.58 2.52
CA GLN A 53 9.80 8.02 2.09
C GLN A 53 10.39 6.98 1.15
N PHE A 54 11.02 7.44 0.07
CA PHE A 54 11.71 6.60 -0.89
C PHE A 54 13.09 7.19 -1.17
N THR A 55 14.11 6.37 -1.01
CA THR A 55 15.49 6.76 -1.32
C THR A 55 15.85 6.22 -2.70
N LEU A 56 16.16 7.13 -3.63
CA LEU A 56 16.67 6.74 -4.94
C LEU A 56 18.01 6.03 -4.79
N SER A 57 18.16 4.89 -5.46
CA SER A 57 19.47 4.25 -5.58
C SER A 57 20.39 5.10 -6.47
N GLY A 58 21.71 4.93 -6.31
CA GLY A 58 22.68 5.58 -7.21
C GLY A 58 22.45 5.20 -8.68
N GLN A 59 22.11 3.93 -8.94
CA GLN A 59 21.81 3.44 -10.29
C GLN A 59 20.58 4.11 -10.89
N ASP A 60 19.48 4.24 -10.13
CA ASP A 60 18.25 4.87 -10.62
C ASP A 60 18.46 6.37 -10.84
N SER A 61 19.25 7.01 -9.97
CA SER A 61 19.64 8.42 -10.13
C SER A 61 20.43 8.63 -11.42
N ASP A 62 21.43 7.79 -11.68
CA ASP A 62 22.24 7.86 -12.91
C ASP A 62 21.39 7.66 -14.16
N GLU A 63 20.46 6.71 -14.14
CA GLU A 63 19.57 6.44 -15.27
C GLU A 63 18.61 7.62 -15.52
N LEU A 64 18.02 8.18 -14.48
CA LEU A 64 17.20 9.39 -14.60
C LEU A 64 17.98 10.57 -15.20
N VAL A 65 19.24 10.76 -14.79
CA VAL A 65 20.11 11.80 -15.37
C VAL A 65 20.33 11.56 -16.87
N LYS A 66 20.58 10.32 -17.31
CA LYS A 66 20.71 9.99 -18.75
C LYS A 66 19.43 10.27 -19.53
N LEU A 67 18.26 10.14 -18.89
CA LEU A 67 16.96 10.46 -19.46
C LEU A 67 16.62 11.96 -19.41
N GLY A 68 17.54 12.79 -18.92
CA GLY A 68 17.41 14.25 -18.86
C GLY A 68 16.71 14.77 -17.60
N CYS A 69 16.58 13.94 -16.55
CA CYS A 69 15.95 14.29 -15.28
C CYS A 69 17.00 14.66 -14.22
N TYR A 70 17.42 15.93 -14.20
CA TYR A 70 18.42 16.43 -13.25
C TYR A 70 17.85 16.77 -11.87
N ASN A 71 16.53 16.89 -11.75
CA ASN A 71 15.79 17.15 -10.50
C ASN A 71 15.08 15.88 -9.98
N SER A 72 15.66 14.70 -10.20
CA SER A 72 15.07 13.40 -9.83
C SER A 72 14.69 13.33 -8.35
N GLN A 73 15.52 13.85 -7.46
CA GLN A 73 15.24 13.87 -6.01
C GLN A 73 14.00 14.68 -5.66
N ASP A 74 13.78 15.83 -6.30
CA ASP A 74 12.59 16.65 -6.07
C ASP A 74 11.33 15.93 -6.58
N ILE A 75 11.40 15.30 -7.76
CA ILE A 75 10.30 14.52 -8.33
C ILE A 75 9.91 13.36 -7.41
N ILE A 76 10.90 12.63 -6.87
CA ILE A 76 10.64 11.52 -5.94
C ILE A 76 10.08 12.03 -4.62
N ARG A 77 10.60 13.13 -4.08
CA ARG A 77 10.05 13.75 -2.88
C ARG A 77 8.58 14.15 -3.10
N ASP A 78 8.27 14.78 -4.22
CA ASP A 78 6.91 15.24 -4.50
C ASP A 78 5.95 14.07 -4.76
N LEU A 79 6.41 13.00 -5.41
CA LEU A 79 5.69 11.74 -5.53
C LEU A 79 5.39 11.11 -4.15
N CYS A 80 6.39 11.04 -3.27
CA CYS A 80 6.22 10.58 -1.89
C CYS A 80 5.24 11.45 -1.09
N ASN A 81 5.27 12.78 -1.30
CA ASN A 81 4.33 13.71 -0.68
C ASN A 81 2.89 13.46 -1.15
N ILE A 82 2.68 13.26 -2.45
CA ILE A 82 1.35 12.91 -3.01
C ILE A 82 0.83 11.63 -2.36
N CYS A 83 1.65 10.58 -2.32
CA CYS A 83 1.27 9.32 -1.69
C CYS A 83 0.98 9.49 -0.19
N THR A 84 1.79 10.28 0.52
CA THR A 84 1.62 10.56 1.96
C THR A 84 0.30 11.26 2.24
N LEU A 85 -0.03 12.29 1.45
CA LEU A 85 -1.29 13.02 1.57
C LEU A 85 -2.49 12.12 1.30
N LEU A 86 -2.42 11.29 0.26
CA LEU A 86 -3.49 10.34 -0.08
C LEU A 86 -3.68 9.28 1.00
N ALA A 87 -2.60 8.66 1.47
CA ALA A 87 -2.65 7.63 2.49
C ALA A 87 -3.27 8.17 3.78
N ASN A 88 -2.80 9.33 4.26
CA ASN A 88 -3.36 9.97 5.45
C ASN A 88 -4.83 10.37 5.26
N LYS A 89 -5.21 10.89 4.08
CA LYS A 89 -6.62 11.18 3.76
C LYS A 89 -7.49 9.93 3.87
N LEU A 90 -7.07 8.81 3.27
CA LEU A 90 -7.82 7.56 3.31
C LEU A 90 -7.91 6.99 4.73
N ILE A 91 -6.80 6.99 5.49
CA ILE A 91 -6.78 6.56 6.90
C ILE A 91 -7.78 7.40 7.70
N ILE A 92 -7.68 8.73 7.65
CA ILE A 92 -8.57 9.64 8.40
C ILE A 92 -10.03 9.39 8.03
N GLN A 93 -10.35 9.22 6.75
CA GLN A 93 -11.73 9.00 6.32
C GLN A 93 -12.24 7.62 6.73
N ALA A 94 -11.40 6.59 6.69
CA ALA A 94 -11.73 5.23 7.09
C ALA A 94 -11.89 5.06 8.61
N THR A 95 -11.22 5.90 9.41
CA THR A 95 -11.27 5.82 10.89
C THR A 95 -12.19 6.84 11.53
N ALA A 96 -12.58 7.90 10.81
CA ALA A 96 -13.48 8.91 11.31
C ALA A 96 -14.88 8.34 11.63
N ILE A 97 -15.52 8.88 12.67
CA ILE A 97 -16.95 8.65 12.95
C ILE A 97 -17.78 9.49 11.97
N SER A 98 -17.76 9.11 10.70
CA SER A 98 -18.41 9.83 9.60
C SER A 98 -19.17 8.86 8.67
N HIS A 99 -20.13 9.39 7.91
CA HIS A 99 -20.85 8.59 6.90
C HIS A 99 -19.92 8.03 5.82
N LEU A 100 -18.80 8.71 5.56
CA LEU A 100 -17.77 8.29 4.60
C LEU A 100 -16.98 7.06 5.08
N CYS A 101 -16.96 6.75 6.37
CA CYS A 101 -16.20 5.63 6.93
C CYS A 101 -16.55 4.30 6.25
N LYS A 102 -17.84 4.01 6.07
CA LYS A 102 -18.27 2.75 5.43
C LYS A 102 -17.88 2.68 3.96
N GLU A 103 -18.03 3.78 3.24
CA GLU A 103 -17.71 3.87 1.81
C GLU A 103 -16.20 3.74 1.58
N VAL A 104 -15.40 4.46 2.37
CA VAL A 104 -13.93 4.41 2.26
C VAL A 104 -13.40 3.06 2.71
N ASN A 105 -13.94 2.43 3.75
CA ASN A 105 -13.55 1.07 4.11
C ASN A 105 -13.91 0.07 3.00
N ALA A 106 -15.09 0.17 2.38
CA ALA A 106 -15.43 -0.70 1.25
C ALA A 106 -14.48 -0.52 0.06
N ARG A 107 -14.11 0.73 -0.25
CA ARG A 107 -13.09 1.05 -1.26
C ARG A 107 -11.73 0.46 -0.88
N LEU A 108 -11.28 0.65 0.37
CA LEU A 108 -10.01 0.13 0.85
C LEU A 108 -9.97 -1.39 0.78
N THR A 109 -11.05 -2.08 1.16
CA THR A 109 -11.15 -3.54 0.98
C THR A 109 -10.95 -3.91 -0.48
N GLN A 110 -11.68 -3.30 -1.41
CA GLN A 110 -11.52 -3.60 -2.84
C GLN A 110 -10.09 -3.33 -3.35
N ASP A 111 -9.49 -2.23 -2.89
CA ASP A 111 -8.16 -1.82 -3.30
C ASP A 111 -7.08 -2.77 -2.73
N ILE A 112 -7.17 -3.12 -1.45
CA ILE A 112 -6.26 -4.05 -0.76
C ILE A 112 -6.41 -5.47 -1.34
N ASP A 113 -7.64 -5.92 -1.55
CA ASP A 113 -7.97 -7.25 -2.07
C ASP A 113 -7.33 -7.53 -3.42
N SER A 114 -7.15 -6.48 -4.22
CA SER A 114 -6.69 -6.59 -5.61
C SER A 114 -5.22 -6.21 -5.76
N TYR A 115 -4.68 -5.32 -4.91
CA TYR A 115 -3.35 -4.76 -5.10
C TYR A 115 -2.26 -5.82 -5.04
N VAL A 116 -2.17 -6.53 -3.90
CA VAL A 116 -1.09 -7.51 -3.66
C VAL A 116 -1.14 -8.62 -4.71
N ALA A 117 -2.33 -9.15 -5.00
CA ALA A 117 -2.49 -10.18 -6.02
C ALA A 117 -2.16 -9.68 -7.44
N SER A 118 -2.49 -8.43 -7.78
CA SER A 118 -2.09 -7.82 -9.06
C SER A 118 -0.58 -7.68 -9.15
N ARG A 119 0.09 -7.26 -8.07
CA ARG A 119 1.56 -7.15 -8.00
C ARG A 119 2.24 -8.52 -8.12
N VAL A 120 1.69 -9.54 -7.46
CA VAL A 120 2.18 -10.92 -7.58
C VAL A 120 2.06 -11.43 -9.01
N ASN A 121 0.93 -11.20 -9.68
CA ASN A 121 0.77 -11.57 -11.10
C ASN A 121 1.79 -10.85 -12.00
N ALA A 122 2.06 -9.56 -11.75
CA ALA A 122 3.08 -8.82 -12.48
C ALA A 122 4.48 -9.42 -12.32
N VAL A 123 4.85 -9.84 -11.10
CA VAL A 123 6.13 -10.53 -10.85
C VAL A 123 6.22 -11.85 -11.62
N LEU A 124 5.13 -12.62 -11.66
CA LEU A 124 5.09 -13.87 -12.45
C LEU A 124 5.24 -13.61 -13.95
N ASP A 125 4.70 -12.49 -14.45
CA ASP A 125 4.91 -12.06 -15.84
C ASP A 125 6.35 -11.63 -16.10
N ASP A 126 6.97 -10.91 -15.17
CA ASP A 126 8.37 -10.52 -15.26
C ASP A 126 9.29 -11.75 -15.34
N VAL A 127 9.10 -12.72 -14.44
CA VAL A 127 9.87 -13.97 -14.41
C VAL A 127 9.67 -14.77 -15.70
N ARG A 128 8.43 -14.88 -16.18
CA ARG A 128 8.11 -15.53 -17.47
C ARG A 128 8.87 -14.86 -18.62
N ASN A 129 8.86 -13.54 -18.68
CA ASN A 129 9.48 -12.77 -19.75
C ASN A 129 11.01 -12.87 -19.70
N GLU A 130 11.59 -12.80 -18.50
CA GLU A 130 13.03 -12.89 -18.24
C GLU A 130 13.58 -14.28 -18.60
N LYS A 131 12.92 -15.35 -18.14
CA LYS A 131 13.35 -16.73 -18.38
C LYS A 131 12.89 -17.27 -19.74
N GLN A 132 12.03 -16.53 -20.46
CA GLN A 132 11.39 -16.95 -21.72
C GLN A 132 10.70 -18.33 -21.63
N LYS A 133 10.23 -18.70 -20.43
CA LYS A 133 9.55 -19.98 -20.14
C LYS A 133 8.15 -19.70 -19.63
N ASN A 134 7.18 -20.54 -20.05
CA ASN A 134 5.80 -20.38 -19.61
C ASN A 134 5.54 -21.09 -18.28
N ILE A 135 4.84 -20.43 -17.37
CA ILE A 135 4.35 -21.03 -16.12
C ILE A 135 2.88 -21.42 -16.35
N PRO A 136 2.48 -22.68 -16.21
CA PRO A 136 1.09 -23.12 -16.38
C PRO A 136 0.12 -22.31 -15.50
N SER A 137 -1.07 -22.02 -16.02
CA SER A 137 -2.08 -21.19 -15.32
C SER A 137 -2.41 -21.72 -13.92
N LYS A 138 -2.53 -23.05 -13.77
CA LYS A 138 -2.77 -23.71 -12.48
C LYS A 138 -1.65 -23.44 -11.48
N VAL A 139 -0.40 -23.54 -11.91
CA VAL A 139 0.79 -23.25 -11.07
C VAL A 139 0.82 -21.77 -10.71
N ARG A 140 0.57 -20.88 -11.67
CA ARG A 140 0.48 -19.43 -11.41
C ARG A 140 -0.58 -19.10 -10.37
N ALA A 141 -1.78 -19.68 -10.49
CA ALA A 141 -2.86 -19.46 -9.54
C ALA A 141 -2.50 -19.96 -8.14
N GLU A 142 -1.79 -21.09 -8.04
CA GLU A 142 -1.31 -21.62 -6.75
C GLU A 142 -0.22 -20.74 -6.12
N LEU A 143 0.70 -20.20 -6.93
CA LEU A 143 1.70 -19.23 -6.47
C LEU A 143 1.04 -17.95 -5.95
N VAL A 144 0.05 -17.42 -6.67
CA VAL A 144 -0.76 -16.27 -6.21
C VAL A 144 -1.46 -16.59 -4.89
N ARG A 145 -2.13 -17.74 -4.80
CA ARG A 145 -2.84 -18.17 -3.59
C ARG A 145 -1.89 -18.28 -2.40
N THR A 146 -0.77 -18.97 -2.58
CA THR A 146 0.25 -19.17 -1.55
C THR A 146 0.82 -17.84 -1.07
N ALA A 147 1.15 -16.93 -1.99
CA ALA A 147 1.67 -15.60 -1.66
C ALA A 147 0.68 -14.78 -0.84
N MET A 148 -0.60 -14.77 -1.25
CA MET A 148 -1.66 -14.05 -0.55
C MET A 148 -1.91 -14.63 0.85
N ILE A 149 -1.91 -15.96 1.00
CA ILE A 149 -2.05 -16.62 2.31
C ILE A 149 -0.88 -16.24 3.22
N LYS A 150 0.38 -16.36 2.73
CA LYS A 150 1.59 -15.99 3.50
C LYS A 150 1.65 -14.49 3.80
N GLY A 151 1.00 -13.66 3.00
CA GLY A 151 0.88 -12.22 3.19
C GLY A 151 -0.18 -11.77 4.20
N GLY A 152 -0.98 -12.70 4.75
CA GLY A 152 -2.08 -12.37 5.67
C GLY A 152 -3.43 -12.09 4.97
N TYR A 153 -3.52 -12.32 3.66
CA TYR A 153 -4.70 -12.04 2.82
C TYR A 153 -5.54 -13.31 2.52
N GLY A 154 -5.56 -14.29 3.44
CA GLY A 154 -6.18 -15.61 3.24
C GLY A 154 -7.64 -15.60 2.77
N LYS A 155 -8.58 -15.00 3.53
CA LYS A 155 -10.01 -14.92 3.14
C LYS A 155 -10.26 -14.22 1.80
N ILE A 156 -9.32 -13.40 1.32
CA ILE A 156 -9.47 -12.74 0.02
C ILE A 156 -9.33 -13.77 -1.10
N VAL A 157 -8.45 -14.76 -0.94
CA VAL A 157 -8.21 -15.81 -1.95
C VAL A 157 -8.96 -17.11 -1.67
N GLU A 158 -9.48 -17.28 -0.46
CA GLU A 158 -10.30 -18.42 -0.08
C GLU A 158 -11.54 -18.55 -0.99
N GLY A 159 -11.74 -19.76 -1.54
CA GLY A 159 -12.87 -20.05 -2.43
C GLY A 159 -12.82 -19.36 -3.81
N LYS A 160 -11.78 -18.60 -4.14
CA LYS A 160 -11.63 -18.02 -5.49
C LYS A 160 -11.14 -19.05 -6.50
N SER A 161 -11.76 -19.05 -7.68
CA SER A 161 -11.33 -19.86 -8.83
C SER A 161 -9.97 -19.40 -9.36
N GLU A 162 -9.27 -20.29 -10.06
CA GLU A 162 -7.97 -19.99 -10.69
C GLU A 162 -8.07 -18.76 -11.62
N GLU A 163 -9.13 -18.67 -12.42
CA GLU A 163 -9.40 -17.52 -13.30
C GLU A 163 -9.51 -16.20 -12.53
N LYS A 164 -10.18 -16.19 -11.37
CA LYS A 164 -10.30 -15.00 -10.52
C LYS A 164 -8.96 -14.61 -9.89
N LEU A 165 -8.12 -15.57 -9.55
CA LEU A 165 -6.79 -15.31 -9.00
C LEU A 165 -5.82 -14.70 -10.03
N LEU A 166 -6.04 -14.99 -11.32
CA LEU A 166 -5.23 -14.48 -12.42
C LEU A 166 -5.78 -13.18 -13.03
N SER A 167 -6.99 -12.76 -12.66
CA SER A 167 -7.68 -11.58 -13.24
C SER A 167 -7.88 -10.42 -12.26
N PHE A 168 -7.11 -10.39 -11.16
CA PHE A 168 -7.14 -9.25 -10.24
C PHE A 168 -6.77 -7.94 -10.97
N ALA A 169 -7.70 -6.98 -10.92
CA ALA A 169 -7.54 -5.69 -11.57
C ALA A 169 -6.54 -4.80 -10.81
N ARG A 170 -5.98 -3.81 -11.53
CA ARG A 170 -5.21 -2.74 -10.90
C ARG A 170 -6.15 -1.90 -10.02
N PRO A 171 -5.78 -1.60 -8.76
CA PRO A 171 -6.72 -0.95 -7.86
C PRO A 171 -6.82 0.56 -8.06
N GLY A 172 -7.91 1.13 -7.54
CA GLY A 172 -8.31 2.53 -7.72
C GLY A 172 -7.29 3.51 -7.15
N LEU A 173 -6.72 3.24 -5.96
CA LEU A 173 -5.66 4.08 -5.39
C LEU A 173 -4.43 4.19 -6.30
N THR A 174 -4.02 3.11 -6.98
CA THR A 174 -2.90 3.19 -7.94
C THR A 174 -3.22 4.12 -9.13
N ALA A 175 -4.48 4.09 -9.61
CA ALA A 175 -4.92 5.00 -10.67
C ALA A 175 -5.02 6.46 -10.19
N GLU A 176 -5.48 6.69 -8.96
CA GLU A 176 -5.54 8.02 -8.34
C GLU A 176 -4.13 8.62 -8.17
N ILE A 177 -3.17 7.83 -7.68
CA ILE A 177 -1.76 8.25 -7.56
C ILE A 177 -1.22 8.66 -8.94
N ASN A 178 -1.39 7.80 -9.97
CA ASN A 178 -0.91 8.12 -11.31
C ASN A 178 -1.53 9.40 -11.86
N THR A 179 -2.84 9.58 -11.68
CA THR A 179 -3.55 10.78 -12.13
C THR A 179 -3.00 12.05 -11.48
N LEU A 180 -2.78 12.04 -10.16
CA LEU A 180 -2.25 13.20 -9.45
C LEU A 180 -0.80 13.49 -9.84
N VAL A 181 0.01 12.45 -10.02
CA VAL A 181 1.41 12.60 -10.44
C VAL A 181 1.49 13.21 -11.84
N ASP A 182 0.69 12.70 -12.77
CA ASP A 182 0.68 13.20 -14.16
C ASP A 182 0.17 14.65 -14.24
N GLN A 183 -0.68 15.08 -13.29
CA GLN A 183 -1.15 16.45 -13.18
C GLN A 183 -0.15 17.40 -12.51
N MET A 184 0.58 16.93 -11.50
CA MET A 184 1.42 17.77 -10.64
C MET A 184 2.88 17.82 -11.08
N LEU A 185 3.38 16.79 -11.77
CA LEU A 185 4.79 16.66 -12.13
C LEU A 185 4.95 16.71 -13.66
N PRO A 186 5.30 17.88 -14.23
CA PRO A 186 5.56 17.99 -15.65
C PRO A 186 6.87 17.26 -15.99
N MET A 187 6.74 16.09 -16.61
CA MET A 187 7.87 15.21 -16.94
C MET A 187 7.83 14.83 -18.42
N ASN A 188 9.01 14.62 -19.00
CA ASN A 188 9.09 14.12 -20.37
C ASN A 188 8.68 12.63 -20.41
N ALA A 189 8.21 12.15 -21.57
CA ALA A 189 7.68 10.80 -21.71
C ALA A 189 8.70 9.69 -21.36
N ARG A 190 10.00 9.92 -21.58
CA ARG A 190 11.04 8.93 -21.26
C ARG A 190 11.20 8.75 -19.75
N VAL A 191 11.21 9.87 -19.02
CA VAL A 191 11.25 9.90 -17.56
C VAL A 191 9.98 9.28 -16.97
N VAL A 192 8.80 9.63 -17.51
CA VAL A 192 7.52 9.04 -17.10
C VAL A 192 7.54 7.53 -17.27
N ASN A 193 7.98 7.03 -18.42
CA ASN A 193 8.06 5.59 -18.67
C ASN A 193 8.99 4.89 -17.69
N TYR A 194 10.18 5.45 -17.45
CA TYR A 194 11.11 4.88 -16.48
C TYR A 194 10.54 4.87 -15.06
N LEU A 195 9.95 5.98 -14.60
CA LEU A 195 9.32 6.06 -13.29
C LEU A 195 8.18 5.05 -13.15
N ASN A 196 7.32 4.91 -14.17
CA ASN A 196 6.20 3.96 -14.17
C ASN A 196 6.67 2.50 -14.03
N THR A 197 7.82 2.16 -14.59
CA THR A 197 8.34 0.78 -14.58
C THR A 197 9.22 0.50 -13.37
N ALA A 198 10.14 1.40 -13.02
CA ALA A 198 11.19 1.12 -12.04
C ALA A 198 10.89 1.62 -10.63
N ILE A 199 10.23 2.77 -10.47
CA ILE A 199 10.20 3.49 -9.18
C ILE A 199 8.80 3.59 -8.58
N LYS A 200 7.80 4.01 -9.37
CA LYS A 200 6.41 4.15 -8.90
C LYS A 200 5.85 2.86 -8.29
N PRO A 201 6.09 1.65 -8.83
CA PRO A 201 5.59 0.43 -8.20
C PRO A 201 6.06 0.28 -6.75
N SER A 202 7.33 0.54 -6.46
CA SER A 202 7.87 0.46 -5.09
C SER A 202 7.30 1.53 -4.17
N ILE A 203 7.08 2.75 -4.67
CA ILE A 203 6.44 3.81 -3.87
C ILE A 203 4.96 3.48 -3.61
N CYS A 204 4.25 2.92 -4.59
CA CYS A 204 2.91 2.39 -4.39
C CYS A 204 2.92 1.27 -3.35
N ASP A 205 3.87 0.32 -3.43
CA ASP A 205 4.02 -0.76 -2.44
C ASP A 205 4.13 -0.16 -1.03
N LEU A 206 5.03 0.82 -0.81
CA LEU A 206 5.15 1.56 0.46
C LEU A 206 3.85 2.28 0.88
N THR A 207 3.06 2.76 -0.08
CA THR A 207 1.80 3.48 0.20
C THR A 207 0.75 2.53 0.73
N TYR A 208 0.56 1.38 0.08
CA TYR A 208 -0.36 0.35 0.54
C TYR A 208 0.09 -0.22 1.88
N ASP A 209 1.39 -0.48 2.03
CA ASP A 209 1.99 -0.95 3.26
C ASP A 209 1.72 0.02 4.42
N ALA A 210 1.89 1.32 4.22
CA ALA A 210 1.60 2.35 5.21
C ALA A 210 0.11 2.38 5.62
N ILE A 211 -0.81 2.24 4.66
CA ILE A 211 -2.26 2.21 4.95
C ILE A 211 -2.64 0.96 5.73
N VAL A 212 -2.22 -0.21 5.27
CA VAL A 212 -2.61 -1.51 5.84
C VAL A 212 -1.95 -1.76 7.20
N SER A 213 -0.73 -1.26 7.40
CA SER A 213 -0.02 -1.34 8.69
C SER A 213 -0.60 -0.41 9.77
N HIS A 214 -1.43 0.58 9.41
CA HIS A 214 -2.08 1.45 10.38
C HIS A 214 -2.97 0.63 11.34
N PRO A 215 -2.82 0.75 12.68
CA PRO A 215 -3.46 -0.16 13.65
C PRO A 215 -4.98 -0.29 13.49
N GLU A 216 -5.67 0.82 13.24
CA GLU A 216 -7.12 0.84 13.08
C GLU A 216 -7.59 0.27 11.72
N ILE A 217 -6.76 0.36 10.69
CA ILE A 217 -7.06 -0.21 9.36
C ILE A 217 -6.75 -1.71 9.38
N ASN A 218 -5.60 -2.08 9.92
CA ASN A 218 -5.14 -3.46 10.07
C ASN A 218 -6.22 -4.34 10.72
N GLN A 219 -6.79 -3.88 11.85
CA GLN A 219 -7.84 -4.61 12.57
C GLN A 219 -9.10 -4.90 11.74
N ILE A 220 -9.38 -4.07 10.74
CA ILE A 220 -10.56 -4.21 9.88
C ILE A 220 -10.26 -5.11 8.68
N HIS A 221 -9.10 -4.92 8.05
CA HIS A 221 -8.80 -5.48 6.73
C HIS A 221 -7.89 -6.71 6.74
N LEU A 222 -7.15 -6.96 7.83
CA LEU A 222 -6.25 -8.11 7.96
C LEU A 222 -6.77 -9.17 8.92
N GLN A 223 -6.38 -10.42 8.67
CA GLN A 223 -6.90 -11.59 9.38
C GLN A 223 -5.96 -12.14 10.43
N GLN A 224 -4.69 -11.77 10.37
CA GLN A 224 -3.63 -12.31 11.19
C GLN A 224 -2.81 -11.13 11.73
N GLU A 225 -2.31 -11.27 12.95
CA GLU A 225 -1.37 -10.32 13.57
C GLU A 225 -0.04 -10.22 12.79
N CYS A 226 0.16 -11.05 11.77
CA CYS A 226 1.35 -11.07 10.91
C CYS A 226 1.04 -10.43 9.55
N TYR A 227 1.18 -9.11 9.49
CA TYR A 227 1.29 -8.39 8.22
C TYR A 227 2.67 -8.62 7.61
N THR A 228 2.73 -9.02 6.34
CA THR A 228 3.98 -9.14 5.58
C THR A 228 4.06 -8.00 4.55
N PRO A 229 5.15 -7.20 4.52
CA PRO A 229 5.35 -6.16 3.52
C PRO A 229 5.23 -6.67 2.09
N VAL A 230 4.70 -5.86 1.18
CA VAL A 230 4.51 -6.27 -0.22
C VAL A 230 5.84 -6.68 -0.85
N SER A 231 6.93 -5.95 -0.57
CA SER A 231 8.26 -6.28 -1.08
C SER A 231 8.74 -7.70 -0.72
N GLU A 232 8.45 -8.16 0.50
CA GLU A 232 8.78 -9.51 0.95
C GLU A 232 7.92 -10.56 0.24
N ILE A 233 6.62 -10.30 0.09
CA ILE A 233 5.71 -11.16 -0.68
C ILE A 233 6.20 -11.32 -2.12
N LEU A 234 6.55 -10.21 -2.78
CA LEU A 234 7.03 -10.22 -4.17
C LEU A 234 8.36 -10.97 -4.31
N SER A 235 9.26 -10.82 -3.34
CA SER A 235 10.55 -11.52 -3.33
C SER A 235 10.37 -13.03 -3.17
N MET A 236 9.48 -13.46 -2.27
CA MET A 236 9.13 -14.88 -2.12
C MET A 236 8.53 -15.46 -3.39
N VAL A 237 7.60 -14.75 -4.03
CA VAL A 237 6.96 -15.20 -5.27
C VAL A 237 7.97 -15.36 -6.39
N ARG A 238 8.85 -14.37 -6.56
CA ARG A 238 9.90 -14.42 -7.59
C ARG A 238 10.77 -15.65 -7.39
N LEU A 239 11.27 -15.87 -6.16
CA LEU A 239 12.10 -17.03 -5.83
C LEU A 239 11.36 -18.35 -6.10
N GLN A 240 10.10 -18.46 -5.69
CA GLN A 240 9.30 -19.67 -5.92
C GLN A 240 9.05 -19.93 -7.41
N ALA A 241 8.79 -18.87 -8.19
CA ALA A 241 8.59 -18.97 -9.63
C ALA A 241 9.88 -19.36 -10.37
N GLU A 242 11.02 -18.77 -9.98
CA GLU A 242 12.33 -19.11 -10.53
C GLU A 242 12.73 -20.55 -10.20
N ASN A 243 12.59 -20.97 -8.94
CA ASN A 243 12.86 -22.36 -8.53
C ASN A 243 11.97 -23.34 -9.29
N TRP A 244 10.68 -23.02 -9.48
CA TRP A 244 9.79 -23.86 -10.27
C TRP A 244 10.26 -23.98 -11.73
N LEU A 245 10.74 -22.89 -12.34
CA LEU A 245 11.25 -22.91 -13.71
C LEU A 245 12.60 -23.62 -13.88
N ASP A 246 13.40 -23.68 -12.82
CA ASP A 246 14.73 -24.29 -12.82
C ASP A 246 14.69 -25.77 -12.38
N GLU A 247 13.80 -26.14 -11.45
CA GLU A 247 13.64 -27.49 -10.90
C GLU A 247 12.43 -28.27 -11.46
N GLY A 248 11.49 -27.60 -12.16
CA GLY A 248 10.11 -28.05 -12.30
C GLY A 248 9.55 -28.18 -13.72
N GLU A 249 10.11 -29.09 -14.52
CA GLU A 249 9.21 -30.04 -15.23
C GLU A 249 8.97 -31.32 -14.39
N ASN A 250 9.74 -31.54 -13.31
CA ASN A 250 9.65 -32.73 -12.44
C ASN A 250 9.55 -32.43 -10.92
N GLY A 251 9.44 -31.16 -10.52
CA GLY A 251 9.44 -30.74 -9.11
C GLY A 251 8.02 -30.48 -8.58
N THR A 252 7.55 -31.35 -7.70
CA THR A 252 6.31 -31.16 -6.92
C THR A 252 6.42 -29.89 -6.08
N LEU A 253 5.46 -28.97 -6.22
CA LEU A 253 5.30 -27.83 -5.32
C LEU A 253 5.05 -28.35 -3.90
N LEU A 254 6.02 -28.17 -2.99
CA LEU A 254 5.90 -28.43 -1.55
C LEU A 254 5.38 -27.18 -0.82
#